data_AF-A0A941D5X9-F1
#
_entry.id   AF-A0A941D5X9-F1
#
_cell.length_a   1.000
_cell.length_b   1.000
_cell.length_c   1.000
_cell.angle_alpha   90.00
_cell.angle_beta   90.00
_cell.angle_gamma   90.00
#
_symmetry.space_group_name_H-M   'P 1'
#
loop_
_entity.id
_entity.type
_entity.pdbx_description
1 polymer ?
#
loop_
_entity_poly.entity_id
_entity_poly.type
_entity_poly.pdbx_seq_one_letter_code
_entity_poly.pdbx_strand_id
1 'polypeptide(L)' 'MGKIELKIEIDADLLAEARAAGLSIVEITEAAVRAKLPAKTDKDKAQRWAEDNAEAIKANRERIAEYGIFGEDLRSW' A
#
# COMPACT_ATOMS: atom_id res chain seq x y z
N MET A 1 -10.51 -13.70 -7.51
CA MET A 1 -9.96 -12.70 -8.45
C MET A 1 -9.45 -13.46 -9.67
N GLY A 2 -9.94 -13.16 -10.87
CA GLY A 2 -9.62 -13.95 -12.07
C GLY A 2 -8.20 -13.73 -12.57
N LYS A 3 -7.58 -14.76 -13.16
CA LYS A 3 -6.32 -14.62 -13.89
C LYS A 3 -6.61 -14.05 -15.28
N ILE A 4 -5.73 -13.19 -15.77
CA ILE A 4 -5.78 -12.65 -17.14
C ILE A 4 -4.55 -13.12 -17.92
N GLU A 5 -4.69 -13.27 -19.23
CA GLU A 5 -3.55 -13.60 -20.09
C GLU A 5 -2.66 -12.37 -20.30
N LEU A 6 -1.36 -12.57 -20.16
CA LEU A 6 -0.34 -11.55 -20.40
C LEU A 6 0.59 -12.04 -21.53
N LYS A 7 0.71 -11.25 -22.59
CA LYS A 7 1.72 -11.47 -23.64
C LYS A 7 2.96 -10.68 -23.27
N ILE A 8 4.10 -11.36 -23.16
CA ILE A 8 5.41 -10.76 -22.91
C ILE A 8 6.39 -11.24 -23.97
N GLU A 9 7.30 -10.36 -24.35
CA GLU A 9 8.49 -10.70 -25.12
C GLU A 9 9.67 -10.73 -24.15
N ILE A 10 10.44 -11.82 -24.20
CA ILE A 10 11.61 -12.05 -23.35
C ILE A 10 12.70 -12.69 -24.19
N ASP A 11 13.95 -12.39 -23.86
CA ASP A 11 15.11 -13.02 -24.46
C ASP A 11 15.03 -14.56 -24.32
N ALA A 12 15.31 -15.27 -25.41
CA ALA A 12 15.11 -16.72 -25.49
C ALA A 12 16.14 -17.49 -24.65
N ASP A 13 17.39 -17.01 -24.64
CA ASP A 13 18.48 -17.64 -23.89
C ASP A 13 18.25 -17.44 -22.39
N LEU A 14 17.86 -16.22 -21.98
CA LEU A 14 17.47 -15.92 -20.61
C LEU A 14 16.30 -16.78 -20.13
N LEU A 15 15.28 -17.00 -20.97
CA LEU A 15 14.15 -17.85 -20.63
C LEU A 15 14.58 -19.31 -20.46
N ALA A 16 15.50 -19.79 -21.29
CA ALA A 16 16.04 -21.14 -21.18
C ALA A 16 16.85 -21.31 -19.89
N GLU A 17 17.71 -20.35 -19.54
CA GLU A 17 18.45 -20.33 -18.28
C GLU A 17 17.52 -20.31 -17.07
N ALA A 18 16.49 -19.46 -17.08
CA ALA A 18 15.51 -19.38 -16.00
C ALA A 18 14.78 -20.71 -15.80
N ARG A 19 14.37 -21.37 -16.88
CA ARG A 19 13.73 -22.70 -16.83
C ARG A 19 14.68 -23.77 -16.30
N ALA A 20 15.94 -23.76 -16.74
CA ALA A 20 16.96 -24.68 -16.25
C ALA A 20 17.23 -24.51 -14.74
N ALA A 21 17.13 -23.27 -14.25
CA ALA A 21 17.23 -22.93 -12.84
C ALA A 21 15.94 -23.19 -12.03
N GLY A 22 14.85 -23.68 -12.67
CA GLY A 22 13.57 -23.93 -12.01
C GLY A 22 12.80 -22.67 -11.62
N LEU A 23 13.10 -21.53 -12.24
CA LEU A 23 12.45 -20.25 -11.94
C LEU A 23 11.11 -20.12 -12.65
N SER A 24 10.09 -19.70 -11.90
CA SER A 24 8.77 -19.38 -12.45
C SER A 24 8.68 -17.92 -12.89
N ILE A 25 8.64 -17.70 -14.21
CA ILE A 25 8.50 -16.35 -14.78
C ILE A 25 7.20 -15.69 -14.32
N VAL A 26 6.12 -16.46 -14.15
CA VAL A 26 4.83 -15.94 -13.68
C VAL A 26 4.96 -15.37 -12.27
N GLU A 27 5.55 -16.13 -11.35
CA GLU A 27 5.71 -15.69 -9.96
C GLU A 27 6.64 -14.49 -9.85
N ILE A 28 7.75 -14.51 -10.60
CA ILE A 28 8.70 -13.39 -10.66
C ILE A 28 8.02 -12.14 -11.22
N THR A 29 7.23 -12.28 -12.29
CA THR A 29 6.53 -11.14 -12.91
C THR A 29 5.49 -10.56 -11.97
N GLU A 30 4.67 -11.40 -11.33
CA GLU A 30 3.68 -10.92 -10.35
C GLU A 30 4.35 -10.22 -9.16
N ALA A 31 5.43 -10.79 -8.63
CA ALA A 31 6.19 -10.20 -7.52
C ALA A 31 6.82 -8.86 -7.92
N ALA A 32 7.45 -8.79 -9.10
CA ALA A 32 8.06 -7.57 -9.62
C ALA A 32 7.03 -6.47 -9.86
N VAL A 33 5.87 -6.82 -10.45
CA VAL A 33 4.76 -5.87 -10.64
C VAL A 33 4.26 -5.37 -9.29
N ARG A 34 4.07 -6.25 -8.30
CA ARG A 34 3.63 -5.85 -6.95
C ARG A 34 4.65 -4.95 -6.25
N ALA A 35 5.94 -5.18 -6.43
CA ALA A 35 7.01 -4.37 -5.85
C ALA A 35 7.15 -2.99 -6.52
N LYS A 36 6.84 -2.88 -7.82
CA LYS A 36 6.93 -1.63 -8.59
C LYS A 36 5.67 -0.79 -8.53
N LEU A 37 4.52 -1.41 -8.29
CA LEU A 37 3.32 -0.64 -7.98
C LEU A 37 3.62 0.14 -6.69
N PRO A 38 3.46 1.48 -6.68
CA PRO A 38 3.51 2.22 -5.43
C PRO A 38 2.53 1.52 -4.51
N ALA A 39 2.94 1.27 -3.26
CA ALA A 39 2.15 0.49 -2.34
C ALA A 39 0.74 1.07 -2.33
N LYS A 40 -0.19 0.41 -3.07
CA LYS A 40 -1.61 0.83 -3.15
C LYS A 40 -2.16 1.03 -1.74
N THR A 41 -1.53 0.32 -0.82
CA THR A 41 -1.75 0.35 0.59
C THR A 41 -1.56 1.68 1.31
N ASP A 42 -0.70 2.63 0.93
CA ASP A 42 -0.52 3.76 1.86
C ASP A 42 -1.71 4.71 1.81
N LYS A 43 -2.19 5.05 0.61
CA LYS A 43 -3.44 5.81 0.46
C LYS A 43 -4.67 4.97 0.79
N ASP A 44 -4.74 3.73 0.31
CA ASP A 44 -5.93 2.90 0.56
C ASP A 44 -6.02 2.49 2.04
N LYS A 45 -4.91 2.20 2.72
CA LYS A 45 -4.90 1.96 4.18
C LYS A 45 -5.11 3.25 4.96
N ALA A 46 -4.54 4.38 4.54
CA ALA A 46 -4.82 5.66 5.22
C ALA A 46 -6.29 6.03 5.10
N GLN A 47 -6.90 5.80 3.93
CA GLN A 47 -8.32 6.03 3.71
C GLN A 47 -9.17 5.04 4.51
N ARG A 48 -8.85 3.74 4.47
CA ARG A 48 -9.53 2.72 5.29
C ARG A 48 -9.43 3.04 6.79
N TRP A 49 -8.24 3.40 7.26
CA TRP A 49 -8.02 3.80 8.64
C TRP A 49 -8.84 5.04 9.00
N ALA A 50 -8.88 6.05 8.13
CA ALA A 50 -9.67 7.25 8.35
C ALA A 50 -11.17 6.95 8.40
N GLU A 51 -11.67 6.04 7.55
CA GLU A 51 -13.04 5.54 7.56
C GLU A 51 -13.35 4.78 8.85
N ASP A 52 -12.50 3.81 9.22
CA ASP A 52 -12.64 2.97 10.41
C ASP A 52 -12.55 3.80 11.72
N ASN A 53 -11.85 4.94 11.71
CA ASN A 53 -11.65 5.81 12.87
C ASN A 53 -12.46 7.11 12.80
N ALA A 54 -13.38 7.25 11.84
CA ALA A 54 -14.10 8.50 11.58
C ALA A 54 -14.83 9.03 12.82
N GLU A 55 -15.50 8.14 13.58
CA GLU A 55 -16.21 8.49 14.81
C GLU A 55 -15.27 8.95 15.92
N ALA A 56 -14.15 8.23 16.13
CA ALA A 56 -13.16 8.58 17.14
C ALA A 56 -12.48 9.93 16.82
N ILE A 57 -12.18 10.18 15.54
CA ILE A 57 -11.64 11.45 15.07
C ILE A 57 -12.65 12.57 15.30
N LYS A 58 -13.94 12.34 15.02
CA LYS A 58 -15.01 13.31 15.25
C LYS A 58 -15.14 13.65 16.74
N ALA A 59 -15.25 12.64 17.61
CA ALA A 59 -15.36 12.83 19.05
C ALA A 59 -14.14 13.59 19.63
N ASN A 60 -12.93 13.29 19.16
CA ASN A 60 -11.73 14.03 19.58
C ASN A 60 -11.74 15.49 19.11
N ARG A 61 -12.22 15.77 17.88
CA ARG A 61 -12.37 17.14 17.37
C ARG A 61 -13.38 17.94 18.19
N GLU A 62 -14.51 17.33 18.53
CA GLU A 62 -15.54 17.95 19.37
C GLU A 62 -14.99 18.26 20.77
N ARG A 63 -14.27 17.31 21.38
CA ARG A 63 -13.58 17.54 22.66
C ARG A 63 -12.57 18.67 22.58
N ILE A 64 -11.76 18.73 21.52
CA ILE A 64 -10.77 19.80 21.35
C ILE A 64 -11.46 21.16 21.14
N ALA A 65 -12.58 21.20 20.41
CA ALA A 65 -13.33 22.43 20.21
C ALA A 65 -13.95 22.95 21.51
N GLU A 66 -14.41 22.05 22.39
CA GLU A 66 -15.03 22.40 23.67
C GLU A 66 -14.02 22.72 24.77
N TYR A 67 -12.96 21.92 24.90
CA TYR A 67 -12.03 21.96 26.03
C TYR A 67 -10.63 22.46 25.67
N GLY A 68 -10.36 22.71 24.38
CA GLY A 68 -9.03 23.04 23.88
C GLY A 68 -8.09 21.83 23.78
N ILE A 69 -6.88 22.11 23.29
CA ILE A 69 -5.79 21.13 23.22
C ILE A 69 -5.05 21.13 24.55
N PHE A 70 -4.77 19.95 25.08
CA PHE A 70 -3.99 19.82 26.31
C PHE A 70 -2.57 20.38 26.12
N GLY A 71 -2.13 21.22 27.04
CA GLY A 71 -0.78 21.81 27.02
C GLY A 71 -0.57 22.89 25.96
N GLU A 72 -1.64 23.38 25.33
CA GLU A 72 -1.59 24.52 24.42
C GLU A 72 -1.07 25.78 25.11
N ASP A 73 -1.46 25.96 26.38
CA ASP A 73 -1.00 27.01 27.29
C ASP A 73 0.48 26.93 27.66
N LEU A 74 1.10 25.75 27.49
CA LEU A 74 2.51 25.51 27.76
C LEU A 74 3.38 25.55 26.49
N ARG A 75 2.79 25.71 25.31
CA ARG A 75 3.53 25.76 24.04
C ARG A 75 4.17 27.14 23.86
N SER A 76 5.49 27.18 23.63
CA SER A 76 6.30 28.41 23.60
C SER A 76 7.01 28.69 22.28
N TRP A 77 6.73 27.89 21.24
CA TRP A 77 7.36 27.96 19.93
C TRP A 77 6.32 28.01 18.82
#